data_AF-A0A669D3X4-F1
#
_entry.id   AF-A0A669D3X4-F1
#
_cell.length_a   1.000
_cell.length_b   1.000
_cell.length_c   1.000
_cell.angle_alpha   90.00
_cell.angle_beta   90.00
_cell.angle_gamma   90.00
#
_symmetry.space_group_name_H-M   'P 1'
#
loop_
_entity.id
_entity.type
_entity.pdbx_description
1 polymer ?
#
loop_
_entity_poly.entity_id
_entity_poly.type
_entity_poly.pdbx_seq_one_letter_code
_entity_poly.pdbx_strand_id
1 'polypeptide(L)'
;MEKKGSEKNRHVVPWLNKAEWNQVRDYLYSMDSSLQRFALDRIWAWRTRCADSFPVAVECTVYLVRCQVGDRSGQLTGNDLILMYGTALVRFLNVIMEGRRARPLRRLAGNLNIPEWLVDLSHEITHGKLPSLKWCRKGCKVALEWLQQEYWSRQLGGAPDERWDLQSHGEDEDVKRQEDELVARQKEVDTYRKARELLISYEKDQHQAFDGSPEDKEKSLWQAPLADMSWLLGEIKQFALESSELLVDVLLKDGFLVPTMEQLEALGCATSDSASPTEPRVPQTFLHFWLPLLKMLNSPSFIHLFLEKLFVELKLLSKEPDGHRCFYISAWISEVLLCNNNKFECRPVLNTWVRAHTGTHVLVHTHRDRVWSTPWGFL
;
A
#
# COMPACT_ATOMS: atom_id res chain seq x y z
N MET A 1 25.99 34.38 20.57
CA MET A 1 25.33 34.64 19.26
C MET A 1 26.41 34.70 18.21
N GLU A 2 26.77 33.57 17.62
CA GLU A 2 27.67 33.53 16.47
C GLU A 2 26.83 33.49 15.19
N LYS A 3 27.03 34.48 14.32
CA LYS A 3 26.41 34.55 13.00
C LYS A 3 27.04 33.45 12.13
N LYS A 4 26.31 32.36 11.87
CA LYS A 4 26.63 31.44 10.76
C LYS A 4 26.61 32.26 9.47
N GLY A 5 27.78 32.48 8.88
CA GLY A 5 27.88 33.01 7.52
C GLY A 5 27.16 32.08 6.56
N SER A 6 26.34 32.63 5.67
CA SER A 6 25.66 31.82 4.64
C SER A 6 26.71 31.17 3.74
N GLU A 7 26.84 29.85 3.81
CA GLU A 7 27.56 29.09 2.79
C GLU A 7 26.93 29.39 1.43
N LYS A 8 27.71 29.97 0.53
CA LYS A 8 27.30 30.13 -0.87
C LYS A 8 27.30 28.74 -1.49
N ASN A 9 26.12 28.14 -1.68
CA ASN A 9 25.94 26.93 -2.47
C ASN A 9 26.60 27.12 -3.83
N ARG A 10 27.62 26.30 -4.13
CA ARG A 10 28.31 26.29 -5.42
C ARG A 10 27.61 25.26 -6.30
N HIS A 11 26.94 25.73 -7.34
CA HIS A 11 26.27 24.86 -8.31
C HIS A 11 27.23 24.52 -9.45
N VAL A 12 27.41 23.23 -9.74
CA VAL A 12 28.21 22.75 -10.89
C VAL A 12 27.34 22.80 -12.15
N VAL A 13 27.87 23.33 -13.24
CA VAL A 13 27.14 23.49 -14.51
C VAL A 13 27.96 22.94 -15.69
N PRO A 14 27.31 22.45 -16.76
CA PRO A 14 28.02 21.83 -17.88
C PRO A 14 28.69 22.82 -18.87
N TRP A 15 28.34 24.11 -18.78
CA TRP A 15 28.95 25.18 -19.57
C TRP A 15 30.13 25.81 -18.85
N LEU A 16 31.12 26.26 -19.64
CA LEU A 16 32.37 26.84 -19.19
C LEU A 16 32.16 28.16 -18.44
N ASN A 17 31.28 29.02 -18.97
CA ASN A 17 31.02 30.34 -18.39
C ASN A 17 29.67 30.91 -18.87
N LYS A 18 29.27 32.05 -18.28
CA LYS A 18 28.00 32.74 -18.61
C LYS A 18 27.94 33.20 -20.07
N ALA A 19 29.07 33.49 -20.72
CA ALA A 19 29.08 33.91 -22.12
C ALA A 19 28.71 32.75 -23.06
N GLU A 20 29.23 31.55 -22.79
CA GLU A 20 28.84 30.33 -23.52
C GLU A 20 27.34 30.05 -23.36
N TRP A 21 26.83 30.15 -22.14
CA TRP A 21 25.39 29.99 -21.87
C TRP A 21 24.53 30.97 -22.66
N ASN A 22 24.88 32.27 -22.63
CA ASN A 22 24.15 33.30 -23.36
C ASN A 22 24.19 33.09 -24.87
N GLN A 23 25.35 32.72 -25.42
CA GLN A 23 25.48 32.44 -26.85
C GLN A 23 24.58 31.28 -27.28
N VAL A 24 24.60 30.18 -26.54
CA VAL A 24 23.76 29.01 -26.84
C VAL A 24 22.28 29.37 -26.78
N ARG A 25 21.85 30.11 -25.75
CA ARG A 25 20.49 30.64 -25.65
C ARG A 25 20.14 31.47 -26.88
N ASP A 26 20.94 32.47 -27.22
CA ASP A 26 20.65 33.39 -28.31
C ASP A 26 20.58 32.66 -29.66
N TYR A 27 21.41 31.63 -29.84
CA TYR A 27 21.41 30.79 -31.05
C TYR A 27 20.22 29.83 -31.11
N LEU A 28 19.77 29.25 -29.98
CA LEU A 28 18.57 28.42 -29.92
C LEU A 28 17.32 29.18 -30.39
N TYR A 29 17.18 30.43 -29.97
CA TYR A 29 16.05 31.31 -30.30
C TYR A 29 16.26 32.12 -31.59
N SER A 30 17.34 31.88 -32.33
CA SER A 30 17.60 32.50 -33.63
C SER A 30 16.68 31.95 -34.72
N MET A 31 16.42 32.77 -35.74
CA MET A 31 15.72 32.34 -36.96
C MET A 31 16.65 31.62 -37.95
N ASP A 32 17.96 31.62 -37.72
CA ASP A 32 18.94 30.96 -38.55
C ASP A 32 19.13 29.49 -38.14
N SER A 33 18.79 28.57 -39.06
CA SER A 33 18.93 27.13 -38.84
C SER A 33 20.39 26.68 -38.64
N SER A 34 21.37 27.41 -39.18
CA SER A 34 22.80 27.09 -38.98
C SER A 34 23.23 27.38 -37.54
N LEU A 35 22.83 28.52 -36.98
CA LEU A 35 23.07 28.89 -35.59
C LEU A 35 22.34 27.96 -34.62
N GLN A 36 21.09 27.60 -34.93
CA GLN A 36 20.34 26.64 -34.15
C GLN A 36 21.03 25.26 -34.12
N ARG A 37 21.53 24.75 -35.25
CA ARG A 37 22.30 23.50 -35.29
C ARG A 37 23.55 23.57 -34.42
N PHE A 38 24.31 24.67 -34.52
CA PHE A 38 25.48 24.88 -33.67
C PHE A 38 25.12 24.85 -32.16
N ALA A 39 24.03 25.51 -31.77
CA ALA A 39 23.57 25.52 -30.38
C ALA A 39 23.15 24.13 -29.90
N LEU A 40 22.46 23.37 -30.76
CA LEU A 40 22.09 21.99 -30.49
C LEU A 40 23.35 21.15 -30.24
N ASP A 41 24.32 21.15 -31.16
CA ASP A 41 25.57 20.39 -31.02
C ASP A 41 26.34 20.78 -29.74
N ARG A 42 26.32 22.07 -29.39
CA ARG A 42 26.92 22.55 -28.15
C ARG A 42 26.25 21.97 -26.91
N ILE A 43 24.91 21.91 -26.92
CA ILE A 43 24.15 21.31 -25.82
C ILE A 43 24.39 19.80 -25.74
N TRP A 44 24.60 19.10 -26.86
CA TRP A 44 25.02 17.70 -26.83
C TRP A 44 26.36 17.52 -26.11
N ALA A 45 27.32 18.41 -26.36
CA ALA A 45 28.58 18.42 -25.62
C ALA A 45 28.41 18.76 -24.12
N TRP A 46 27.40 19.54 -23.75
CA TRP A 46 27.06 19.77 -22.35
C TRP A 46 26.49 18.51 -21.68
N ARG A 47 25.60 17.79 -22.38
CA ARG A 47 25.00 16.54 -21.89
C ARG A 47 26.06 15.50 -21.55
N THR A 48 27.11 15.36 -22.35
CA THR A 48 28.18 14.38 -22.10
C THR A 48 29.03 14.70 -20.88
N ARG A 49 29.05 15.96 -20.41
CA ARG A 49 29.80 16.39 -19.21
C ARG A 49 29.01 16.21 -17.93
N CYS A 50 27.68 16.25 -18.01
CA CYS A 50 26.76 16.15 -16.88
C CYS A 50 25.62 15.18 -17.24
N ALA A 51 25.97 13.89 -17.44
CA ALA A 51 24.99 12.87 -17.81
C ALA A 51 23.88 12.70 -16.76
N ASP A 52 24.24 12.92 -15.49
CA ASP A 52 23.38 12.64 -14.34
C ASP A 52 22.61 13.87 -13.82
N SER A 53 22.82 15.06 -14.40
CA SER A 53 22.19 16.30 -13.93
C SER A 53 22.08 17.29 -15.08
N PHE A 54 21.35 16.88 -16.12
CA PHE A 54 21.11 17.75 -17.26
C PHE A 54 19.72 18.41 -17.15
N PRO A 55 19.61 19.75 -17.15
CA PRO A 55 18.34 20.41 -16.90
C PRO A 55 17.26 20.04 -17.93
N VAL A 56 16.12 19.53 -17.46
CA VAL A 56 15.06 19.00 -18.33
C VAL A 56 14.44 20.09 -19.20
N ALA A 57 14.40 21.33 -18.72
CA ALA A 57 13.97 22.48 -19.52
C ALA A 57 14.89 22.75 -20.74
N VAL A 58 16.20 22.50 -20.60
CA VAL A 58 17.15 22.60 -21.72
C VAL A 58 16.90 21.46 -22.71
N GLU A 59 16.61 20.24 -22.24
CA GLU A 59 16.24 19.13 -23.12
C GLU A 59 14.97 19.42 -23.92
N CYS A 60 13.92 19.92 -23.25
CA CYS A 60 12.67 20.30 -23.90
C CYS A 60 12.93 21.35 -25.00
N THR A 61 13.76 22.34 -24.71
CA THR A 61 14.18 23.36 -25.69
C THR A 61 14.86 22.72 -26.90
N VAL A 62 15.78 21.77 -26.67
CA VAL A 62 16.49 21.02 -27.72
C VAL A 62 15.52 20.26 -28.63
N TYR A 63 14.56 19.51 -28.05
CA TYR A 63 13.58 18.76 -28.83
C TYR A 63 12.73 19.69 -29.71
N LEU A 64 12.25 20.80 -29.16
CA LEU A 64 11.42 21.76 -29.89
C LEU A 64 12.19 22.47 -31.02
N VAL A 65 13.43 22.91 -30.75
CA VAL A 65 14.28 23.56 -31.77
C VAL A 65 14.67 22.57 -32.88
N ARG A 66 14.93 21.30 -32.54
CA ARG A 66 15.15 20.24 -33.54
C ARG A 66 13.97 20.08 -34.49
N CYS A 67 12.74 20.14 -33.97
CA CYS A 67 11.55 20.11 -34.82
C CYS A 67 11.56 21.29 -35.80
N GLN A 68 11.86 22.50 -35.35
CA GLN A 68 11.92 23.67 -36.24
C GLN A 68 13.01 23.57 -37.33
N VAL A 69 14.19 23.06 -36.97
CA VAL A 69 15.30 22.87 -37.91
C VAL A 69 14.97 21.79 -38.94
N GLY A 70 14.36 20.68 -38.51
CA GLY A 70 13.93 19.60 -39.40
C GLY A 70 12.77 19.99 -40.31
N ASP A 71 11.84 20.79 -39.81
CA ASP A 71 10.73 21.35 -40.60
C ASP A 71 11.23 22.30 -41.70
N ARG A 72 12.19 23.18 -41.36
CA ARG A 72 12.80 24.10 -42.34
C ARG A 72 13.72 23.41 -43.34
N SER A 73 14.28 22.23 -43.03
CA SER A 73 15.14 21.52 -43.98
C SER A 73 14.36 20.93 -45.15
N GLY A 74 13.04 20.75 -45.01
CA GLY A 74 12.17 20.18 -46.04
C GLY A 74 12.41 18.69 -46.31
N GLN A 75 13.21 18.01 -45.48
CA GLN A 75 13.57 16.60 -45.68
C GLN A 75 12.52 15.60 -45.16
N LEU A 76 11.60 16.06 -44.30
CA LEU A 76 10.62 15.22 -43.63
C LEU A 76 9.22 15.45 -44.19
N THR A 77 8.41 14.39 -44.20
CA THR A 77 7.02 14.47 -44.66
C THR A 77 6.11 15.05 -43.57
N GLY A 78 4.89 15.47 -43.95
CA GLY A 78 3.94 16.07 -43.01
C GLY A 78 3.62 15.20 -41.80
N ASN A 79 3.49 13.88 -41.98
CA ASN A 79 3.20 12.95 -40.88
C ASN A 79 4.40 12.78 -39.94
N ASP A 80 5.61 12.66 -40.48
CA ASP A 80 6.84 12.56 -39.68
C ASP A 80 7.05 13.82 -38.84
N LEU A 81 6.77 14.99 -39.42
CA LEU A 81 6.82 16.26 -38.71
C LEU A 81 5.77 16.33 -37.61
N ILE A 82 4.53 15.90 -37.88
CA ILE A 82 3.47 15.87 -36.85
C ILE A 82 3.89 14.99 -35.67
N LEU A 83 4.45 13.81 -35.93
CA LEU A 83 4.91 12.91 -34.87
C LEU A 83 6.11 13.49 -34.09
N MET A 84 7.06 14.10 -34.80
CA MET A 84 8.24 14.73 -34.19
C MET A 84 7.84 15.89 -33.27
N TYR A 85 7.02 16.82 -33.78
CA TYR A 85 6.48 17.92 -32.98
C TYR A 85 5.60 17.41 -31.84
N GLY A 86 4.75 16.41 -32.10
CA GLY A 86 3.84 15.86 -31.11
C GLY A 86 4.61 15.27 -29.92
N THR A 87 5.65 14.49 -30.21
CA THR A 87 6.53 13.91 -29.17
C THR A 87 7.24 15.01 -28.37
N ALA A 88 7.76 16.04 -29.02
CA ALA A 88 8.43 17.15 -28.35
C ALA A 88 7.47 17.95 -27.45
N LEU A 89 6.24 18.19 -27.91
CA LEU A 89 5.22 18.92 -27.15
C LEU A 89 4.69 18.14 -25.95
N VAL A 90 4.44 16.84 -26.11
CA VAL A 90 4.04 15.96 -25.00
C VAL A 90 5.14 15.94 -23.94
N ARG A 91 6.42 15.79 -24.33
CA ARG A 91 7.54 15.85 -23.38
C ARG A 91 7.61 17.18 -22.63
N PHE A 92 7.51 18.29 -23.35
CA PHE A 92 7.49 19.64 -22.75
C PHE A 92 6.37 19.78 -21.72
N LEU A 93 5.15 19.37 -22.05
CA LEU A 93 4.01 19.47 -21.13
C LEU A 93 4.15 18.51 -19.96
N ASN A 94 4.58 17.26 -20.16
CA ASN A 94 4.78 16.32 -19.06
C ASN A 94 5.77 16.88 -18.03
N VAL A 95 6.94 17.34 -18.49
CA VAL A 95 8.01 17.87 -17.63
C VAL A 95 7.56 19.09 -16.82
N ILE A 96 6.83 20.01 -17.43
CA ILE A 96 6.38 21.24 -16.75
C ILE A 96 5.29 20.95 -15.73
N MET A 97 4.48 19.93 -15.99
CA MET A 97 3.28 19.61 -15.22
C MET A 97 3.58 18.59 -14.11
N GLU A 98 4.54 17.68 -14.30
CA GLU A 98 5.01 16.71 -13.31
C GLU A 98 5.70 17.38 -12.11
N GLY A 99 6.43 18.49 -12.33
CA GLY A 99 7.05 19.30 -11.27
C GLY A 99 6.06 20.02 -10.34
N ARG A 100 4.74 19.78 -10.43
CA ARG A 100 3.69 20.32 -9.55
C ARG A 100 2.53 19.31 -9.39
N ARG A 101 2.75 18.25 -8.60
CA ARG A 101 1.80 17.12 -8.36
C ARG A 101 0.31 17.52 -8.17
N ALA A 102 -0.54 16.67 -8.75
CA ALA A 102 -1.94 16.38 -8.37
C ALA A 102 -3.00 17.49 -8.52
N ARG A 103 -3.00 18.25 -9.63
CA ARG A 103 -4.17 19.06 -10.03
C ARG A 103 -4.55 18.79 -11.49
N PRO A 104 -5.84 18.91 -11.86
CA PRO A 104 -6.27 18.75 -13.25
C PRO A 104 -5.45 19.63 -14.20
N LEU A 105 -4.95 19.04 -15.29
CA LEU A 105 -4.03 19.61 -16.27
C LEU A 105 -4.45 21.04 -16.72
N ARG A 106 -5.74 21.28 -16.91
CA ARG A 106 -6.32 22.59 -17.27
C ARG A 106 -6.12 23.67 -16.20
N ARG A 107 -6.30 23.32 -14.91
CA ARG A 107 -6.17 24.28 -13.80
C ARG A 107 -4.73 24.73 -13.58
N LEU A 108 -3.77 23.86 -13.88
CA LEU A 108 -2.35 24.17 -13.70
C LEU A 108 -1.81 25.01 -14.86
N ALA A 109 -2.30 24.78 -16.09
CA ALA A 109 -1.98 25.61 -17.26
C ALA A 109 -2.40 27.08 -17.07
N GLY A 110 -3.59 27.33 -16.52
CA GLY A 110 -4.06 28.68 -16.20
C GLY A 110 -3.17 29.45 -15.21
N ASN A 111 -2.56 28.75 -14.25
CA ASN A 111 -1.64 29.36 -13.28
C ASN A 111 -0.24 29.63 -13.85
N LEU A 112 0.13 28.96 -14.95
CA LEU A 112 1.43 29.06 -15.60
C LEU A 112 1.40 29.89 -16.88
N ASN A 113 0.28 30.56 -17.18
CA ASN A 113 0.04 31.28 -18.43
C ASN A 113 0.23 30.39 -19.68
N ILE A 114 0.03 29.08 -19.56
CA ILE A 114 0.05 28.15 -20.70
C ILE A 114 -1.36 28.08 -21.28
N PRO A 115 -1.56 28.29 -22.59
CA PRO A 115 -2.89 28.24 -23.18
C PRO A 115 -3.53 26.85 -23.07
N GLU A 116 -4.80 26.79 -22.68
CA GLU A 116 -5.53 25.52 -22.52
C GLU A 116 -5.58 24.67 -23.80
N TRP A 117 -5.63 25.31 -24.98
CA TRP A 117 -5.62 24.58 -26.25
C TRP A 117 -4.32 23.78 -26.47
N LEU A 118 -3.19 24.19 -25.87
CA LEU A 118 -1.92 23.46 -25.97
C LEU A 118 -1.98 22.17 -25.15
N VAL A 119 -2.72 22.19 -24.05
CA VAL A 119 -3.03 21.02 -23.22
C VAL A 119 -3.95 20.06 -23.98
N ASP A 120 -5.01 20.59 -24.59
CA ASP A 120 -5.92 19.80 -25.43
C ASP A 120 -5.17 19.16 -26.61
N LEU A 121 -4.25 19.90 -27.23
CA LEU A 121 -3.38 19.39 -28.31
C LEU A 121 -2.55 18.18 -27.85
N SER A 122 -1.97 18.19 -26.64
CA SER A 122 -1.25 17.01 -26.13
C SER A 122 -2.16 15.82 -25.90
N HIS A 123 -3.37 16.05 -25.39
CA HIS A 123 -4.33 15.00 -25.13
C HIS A 123 -4.77 14.32 -26.44
N GLU A 124 -4.97 15.10 -27.50
CA GLU A 124 -5.22 14.59 -28.84
C GLU A 124 -4.06 13.70 -29.33
N ILE A 125 -2.82 14.17 -29.21
CA ILE A 125 -1.62 13.42 -29.62
C ILE A 125 -1.50 12.09 -28.84
N THR A 126 -1.65 12.11 -27.51
CA THR A 126 -1.50 10.92 -26.67
C THR A 126 -2.60 9.89 -26.91
N HIS A 127 -3.80 10.32 -27.29
CA HIS A 127 -4.90 9.44 -27.64
C HIS A 127 -4.93 9.06 -29.14
N GLY A 128 -3.85 9.33 -29.87
CA GLY A 128 -3.68 8.91 -31.27
C GLY A 128 -4.48 9.72 -32.29
N LYS A 129 -5.08 10.85 -31.89
CA LYS A 129 -5.69 11.81 -32.82
C LYS A 129 -4.61 12.74 -33.34
N LEU A 130 -4.11 12.47 -34.55
CA LEU A 130 -3.05 13.26 -35.18
C LEU A 130 -3.55 14.70 -35.47
N PRO A 131 -3.00 15.72 -34.79
CA PRO A 131 -3.38 17.09 -35.06
C PRO A 131 -2.75 17.59 -36.37
N SER A 132 -3.27 18.70 -36.90
CA SER A 132 -2.65 19.30 -38.09
C SER A 132 -1.25 19.85 -37.79
N LEU A 133 -0.35 19.75 -38.76
CA LEU A 133 1.01 20.30 -38.66
C LEU A 133 1.03 21.81 -38.31
N LYS A 134 0.03 22.57 -38.75
CA LYS A 134 -0.13 23.99 -38.39
C LYS A 134 -0.27 24.21 -36.89
N TRP A 135 -1.05 23.36 -36.22
CA TRP A 135 -1.25 23.40 -34.77
C TRP A 135 0.01 22.95 -34.02
N CYS A 136 0.70 21.92 -34.51
CA CYS A 136 2.01 21.51 -33.99
C CYS A 136 3.05 22.64 -34.02
N ARG A 137 3.19 23.33 -35.16
CA ARG A 137 4.08 24.50 -35.30
C ARG A 137 3.73 25.63 -34.34
N LYS A 138 2.43 25.92 -34.20
CA LYS A 138 1.94 26.94 -33.28
C LYS A 138 2.23 26.56 -31.82
N GLY A 139 1.99 25.29 -31.46
CA GLY A 139 2.28 24.76 -30.13
C GLY A 139 3.75 24.86 -29.79
N CYS A 140 4.63 24.47 -30.72
CA CYS A 140 6.08 24.56 -30.54
C CYS A 140 6.54 26.00 -30.31
N LYS A 141 6.00 26.96 -31.07
CA LYS A 141 6.30 28.37 -30.87
C LYS A 141 5.92 28.84 -29.46
N VAL A 142 4.71 28.54 -29.00
CA VAL A 142 4.23 28.92 -27.66
C VAL A 142 5.08 28.27 -26.57
N ALA A 143 5.41 26.99 -26.71
CA ALA A 143 6.24 26.27 -25.76
C ALA A 143 7.65 26.88 -25.64
N LEU A 144 8.27 27.23 -26.77
CA LEU A 144 9.57 27.90 -26.79
C LEU A 144 9.51 29.31 -26.17
N GLU A 145 8.50 30.11 -26.50
CA GLU A 145 8.32 31.44 -25.89
C GLU A 145 8.17 31.34 -24.36
N TRP A 146 7.42 30.35 -23.89
CA TRP A 146 7.26 30.08 -22.47
C TRP A 146 8.60 29.69 -21.81
N LEU A 147 9.36 28.75 -22.39
CA LEU A 147 10.67 28.33 -21.87
C LEU A 147 11.64 29.51 -21.81
N GLN A 148 11.59 30.39 -22.80
CA GLN A 148 12.44 31.57 -22.86
C GLN A 148 12.20 32.48 -21.65
N GLN A 149 10.93 32.69 -21.29
CA GLN A 149 10.51 33.58 -20.20
C GLN A 149 10.69 32.93 -18.82
N GLU A 150 10.26 31.68 -18.67
CA GLU A 150 10.13 31.01 -17.37
C GLU A 150 11.41 30.28 -16.92
N TYR A 151 12.28 29.89 -17.86
CA TYR A 151 13.52 29.18 -17.55
C TYR A 151 14.75 30.02 -17.95
N TRP A 152 14.93 30.29 -19.25
CA TRP A 152 16.17 30.90 -19.76
C TRP A 152 16.40 32.34 -19.28
N SER A 153 15.33 33.12 -19.07
CA SER A 153 15.43 34.49 -18.55
C SER A 153 15.65 34.53 -17.04
N ARG A 154 15.12 33.55 -16.27
CA ARG A 154 15.23 33.52 -14.81
C ARG A 154 16.63 33.14 -14.32
N GLN A 155 17.33 32.30 -15.07
CA GLN A 155 18.73 31.94 -14.82
C GLN A 155 19.69 33.15 -14.86
N LEU A 156 19.24 34.31 -15.35
CA LEU A 156 20.00 35.57 -15.33
C LEU A 156 19.95 36.30 -13.98
N GLY A 157 18.99 35.98 -13.11
CA GLY A 157 18.65 36.70 -11.88
C GLY A 157 19.33 36.24 -10.59
N GLY A 158 20.18 35.22 -10.63
CA GLY A 158 21.05 34.85 -9.50
C GLY A 158 20.42 34.05 -8.35
N ALA A 159 19.14 33.67 -8.44
CA ALA A 159 18.57 32.63 -7.59
C ALA A 159 18.46 31.34 -8.42
N PRO A 160 19.19 30.26 -8.08
CA PRO A 160 18.94 28.94 -8.65
C PRO A 160 17.51 28.54 -8.29
N ASP A 161 16.62 28.40 -9.27
CA ASP A 161 15.31 27.81 -9.06
C ASP A 161 15.51 26.28 -9.00
N GLU A 162 15.69 25.75 -7.79
CA GLU A 162 15.91 24.31 -7.49
C GLU A 162 14.81 23.40 -8.09
N ARG A 163 13.71 24.00 -8.55
CA ARG A 163 12.56 23.33 -9.15
C ARG A 163 12.85 22.61 -10.47
N TRP A 164 13.87 23.00 -11.23
CA TRP A 164 14.20 22.38 -12.53
C TRP A 164 15.46 21.50 -12.53
N ASP A 165 16.28 21.60 -11.48
CA ASP A 165 17.58 20.91 -11.40
C ASP A 165 17.48 19.51 -10.75
N LEU A 166 16.37 19.18 -10.07
CA LEU A 166 16.16 17.90 -9.35
C LEU A 166 15.52 16.77 -10.19
N GLN A 167 14.98 17.06 -11.38
CA GLN A 167 14.14 16.11 -12.14
C GLN A 167 14.91 15.03 -12.91
N SER A 168 16.24 15.12 -13.00
CA SER A 168 17.04 14.26 -13.90
C SER A 168 17.57 12.96 -13.26
N HIS A 169 17.56 12.80 -11.94
CA HIS A 169 18.24 11.63 -11.32
C HIS A 169 17.55 11.00 -10.10
N GLY A 170 16.53 11.65 -9.52
CA GLY A 170 15.76 11.06 -8.41
C GLY A 170 14.46 10.40 -8.85
N GLU A 171 13.87 10.83 -9.97
CA GLU A 171 12.46 10.53 -10.27
C GLU A 171 12.24 9.15 -10.87
N ASP A 172 13.15 8.58 -11.66
CA ASP A 172 12.98 7.21 -12.19
C ASP A 172 13.06 6.14 -11.08
N GLU A 173 13.91 6.33 -10.06
CA GLU A 173 13.92 5.47 -8.89
C GLU A 173 12.74 5.73 -7.95
N ASP A 174 12.37 7.00 -7.71
CA ASP A 174 11.26 7.33 -6.82
C ASP A 174 9.88 6.99 -7.42
N VAL A 175 9.69 7.12 -8.74
CA VAL A 175 8.47 6.70 -9.44
C VAL A 175 8.35 5.17 -9.40
N LYS A 176 9.45 4.45 -9.67
CA LYS A 176 9.45 2.99 -9.57
C LYS A 176 9.18 2.52 -8.14
N ARG A 177 9.77 3.17 -7.12
CA ARG A 177 9.48 2.90 -5.71
C ARG A 177 8.01 3.18 -5.38
N GLN A 178 7.44 4.28 -5.88
CA GLN A 178 6.02 4.59 -5.67
C GLN A 178 5.08 3.62 -6.37
N GLU A 179 5.38 3.20 -7.59
CA GLU A 179 4.62 2.17 -8.30
C GLU A 179 4.71 0.82 -7.55
N ASP A 180 5.90 0.42 -7.12
CA ASP A 180 6.11 -0.77 -6.32
C ASP A 180 5.37 -0.70 -4.97
N GLU A 181 5.35 0.46 -4.31
CA GLU A 181 4.57 0.72 -3.09
C GLU A 181 3.06 0.64 -3.33
N LEU A 182 2.56 1.17 -4.46
CA LEU A 182 1.14 1.09 -4.83
C LEU A 182 0.74 -0.35 -5.12
N VAL A 183 1.58 -1.11 -5.83
CA VAL A 183 1.36 -2.52 -6.12
C VAL A 183 1.40 -3.35 -4.83
N ALA A 184 2.36 -3.08 -3.93
CA ALA A 184 2.45 -3.73 -2.63
C ALA A 184 1.20 -3.45 -1.78
N ARG A 185 0.75 -2.19 -1.72
CA ARG A 185 -0.47 -1.80 -1.00
C ARG A 185 -1.71 -2.46 -1.60
N GLN A 186 -1.81 -2.53 -2.92
CA GLN A 186 -2.93 -3.20 -3.58
C GLN A 186 -2.93 -4.70 -3.27
N LYS A 187 -1.77 -5.35 -3.31
CA LYS A 187 -1.60 -6.75 -2.94
C LYS A 187 -2.00 -7.01 -1.48
N GLU A 188 -1.62 -6.12 -0.55
CA GLU A 188 -2.02 -6.20 0.85
C GLU A 188 -3.55 -6.12 1.00
N VAL A 189 -4.21 -5.19 0.30
CA VAL A 189 -5.68 -5.05 0.29
C VAL A 189 -6.38 -6.30 -0.25
N ASP A 190 -5.86 -6.88 -1.34
CA ASP A 190 -6.44 -8.09 -1.93
C ASP A 190 -6.21 -9.31 -1.02
N THR A 191 -5.06 -9.38 -0.34
CA THR A 191 -4.76 -10.42 0.65
C THR A 191 -5.68 -10.31 1.87
N TYR A 192 -5.91 -9.10 2.37
CA TYR A 192 -6.89 -8.84 3.43
C TYR A 192 -8.32 -9.24 3.02
N ARG A 193 -8.73 -8.90 1.79
CA ARG A 193 -10.05 -9.30 1.27
C ARG A 193 -10.20 -10.82 1.27
N LYS A 194 -9.19 -11.54 0.77
CA LYS A 194 -9.17 -13.01 0.74
C LYS A 194 -9.28 -13.61 2.15
N ALA A 195 -8.50 -13.12 3.12
CA ALA A 195 -8.58 -13.56 4.52
C ALA A 195 -10.01 -13.42 5.08
N ARG A 196 -10.64 -12.27 4.83
CA ARG A 196 -12.00 -11.98 5.28
C ARG A 196 -13.03 -12.89 4.62
N GLU A 197 -12.92 -13.15 3.32
CA GLU A 197 -13.82 -14.06 2.60
C GLU A 197 -13.72 -15.51 3.10
N LEU A 198 -12.51 -15.98 3.42
CA LEU A 198 -12.30 -17.30 4.01
C LEU A 198 -12.97 -17.43 5.39
N LEU A 199 -12.82 -16.42 6.25
CA LEU A 199 -13.44 -16.44 7.59
C LEU A 199 -14.96 -16.30 7.53
N ILE A 200 -15.52 -15.52 6.61
CA ILE A 200 -16.97 -15.45 6.38
C ILE A 200 -17.50 -16.79 5.87
N SER A 201 -16.74 -17.47 4.99
CA SER A 201 -17.13 -18.79 4.49
C SER A 201 -17.13 -19.81 5.63
N TYR A 202 -16.14 -19.74 6.52
CA TYR A 202 -16.08 -20.57 7.72
C TYR A 202 -17.28 -20.31 8.64
N GLU A 203 -17.61 -19.05 8.87
CA GLU A 203 -18.75 -18.66 9.68
C GLU A 203 -20.06 -19.24 9.09
N LYS A 204 -20.28 -19.09 7.78
CA LYS A 204 -21.47 -19.60 7.10
C LYS A 204 -21.59 -21.12 7.20
N ASP A 205 -20.51 -21.86 6.97
CA ASP A 205 -20.51 -23.32 7.03
C ASP A 205 -20.75 -23.82 8.47
N GLN A 206 -20.19 -23.14 9.48
CA GLN A 206 -20.47 -23.44 10.90
C GLN A 206 -21.93 -23.16 11.26
N HIS A 207 -22.53 -22.07 10.78
CA HIS A 207 -23.95 -21.78 11.02
C HIS A 207 -24.88 -22.79 10.31
N GLN A 208 -24.55 -23.24 9.10
CA GLN A 208 -25.32 -24.29 8.41
C GLN A 208 -25.25 -25.63 9.14
N ALA A 209 -24.09 -25.97 9.73
CA ALA A 209 -23.96 -27.14 10.58
C ALA A 209 -24.76 -27.01 11.90
N PHE A 210 -25.06 -25.78 12.34
CA PHE A 210 -25.83 -25.49 13.55
C PHE A 210 -27.36 -25.57 13.35
N ASP A 211 -27.87 -25.42 12.11
CA ASP A 211 -29.31 -25.37 11.79
C ASP A 211 -29.98 -26.76 11.64
N GLY A 212 -29.35 -27.81 12.16
CA GLY A 212 -29.90 -29.17 12.23
C GLY A 212 -31.04 -29.33 13.26
N SER A 213 -31.85 -30.38 13.09
CA SER A 213 -33.04 -30.72 13.91
C SER A 213 -32.83 -30.58 15.43
N PRO A 214 -33.83 -30.09 16.21
CA PRO A 214 -33.73 -29.91 17.66
C PRO A 214 -33.33 -31.16 18.46
N GLU A 215 -33.69 -32.35 18.00
CA GLU A 215 -33.37 -33.62 18.66
C GLU A 215 -31.89 -34.04 18.48
N ASP A 216 -31.22 -33.50 17.45
CA ASP A 216 -29.79 -33.67 17.24
C ASP A 216 -28.97 -32.62 17.98
N LYS A 217 -29.54 -31.52 18.47
CA LYS A 217 -28.78 -30.43 19.12
C LYS A 217 -27.95 -30.92 20.29
N GLU A 218 -28.45 -31.83 21.14
CA GLU A 218 -27.67 -32.37 22.28
C GLU A 218 -26.62 -33.42 21.92
N LYS A 219 -26.78 -34.13 20.80
CA LYS A 219 -25.82 -35.15 20.33
C LYS A 219 -24.82 -34.59 19.30
N SER A 220 -25.21 -33.61 18.50
CA SER A 220 -24.40 -32.88 17.52
C SER A 220 -23.58 -31.75 18.16
N LEU A 221 -23.99 -31.24 19.34
CA LEU A 221 -23.22 -30.30 20.16
C LEU A 221 -21.77 -30.76 20.42
N TRP A 222 -21.49 -32.07 20.33
CA TRP A 222 -20.27 -32.68 20.83
C TRP A 222 -19.47 -33.50 19.80
N GLN A 223 -19.91 -33.57 18.54
CA GLN A 223 -19.16 -34.21 17.45
C GLN A 223 -19.30 -33.39 16.17
N ALA A 224 -18.43 -32.39 16.00
CA ALA A 224 -18.36 -31.61 14.76
C ALA A 224 -18.14 -32.55 13.55
N PRO A 225 -18.84 -32.36 12.42
CA PRO A 225 -18.46 -32.96 11.15
C PRO A 225 -17.17 -32.28 10.64
N LEU A 226 -16.06 -32.58 11.32
CA LEU A 226 -14.71 -32.11 11.01
C LEU A 226 -14.28 -32.56 9.60
N ALA A 227 -14.95 -33.58 9.04
CA ALA A 227 -14.73 -34.09 7.70
C ALA A 227 -15.25 -33.15 6.59
N ASP A 228 -16.41 -32.51 6.79
CA ASP A 228 -17.09 -31.73 5.73
C ASP A 228 -16.42 -30.37 5.47
N MET A 229 -15.79 -29.77 6.49
CA MET A 229 -15.06 -28.49 6.37
C MET A 229 -13.55 -28.65 6.19
N SER A 230 -13.06 -29.87 5.92
CA SER A 230 -11.63 -30.17 5.85
C SER A 230 -10.90 -29.36 4.77
N TRP A 231 -11.56 -29.10 3.63
CA TRP A 231 -11.01 -28.31 2.53
C TRP A 231 -10.83 -26.84 2.93
N LEU A 232 -11.85 -26.23 3.56
CA LEU A 232 -11.84 -24.82 3.96
C LEU A 232 -10.85 -24.57 5.09
N LEU A 233 -10.81 -25.46 6.08
CA LEU A 233 -9.79 -25.43 7.14
C LEU A 233 -8.39 -25.59 6.56
N GLY A 234 -8.21 -26.45 5.54
CA GLY A 234 -6.96 -26.57 4.80
C GLY A 234 -6.56 -25.28 4.08
N GLU A 235 -7.51 -24.60 3.43
CA GLU A 235 -7.27 -23.34 2.74
C GLU A 235 -6.91 -22.21 3.71
N ILE A 236 -7.62 -22.10 4.84
CA ILE A 236 -7.28 -21.17 5.92
C ILE A 236 -5.90 -21.47 6.50
N LYS A 237 -5.53 -22.75 6.65
CA LYS A 237 -4.19 -23.15 7.09
C LYS A 237 -3.11 -22.66 6.15
N GLN A 238 -3.31 -22.90 4.86
CA GLN A 238 -2.36 -22.50 3.83
C GLN A 238 -2.21 -20.97 3.82
N PHE A 239 -3.34 -20.25 3.89
CA PHE A 239 -3.32 -18.80 4.00
C PHE A 239 -2.57 -18.32 5.24
N ALA A 240 -2.75 -18.97 6.40
CA ALA A 240 -2.05 -18.63 7.63
C ALA A 240 -0.53 -18.83 7.52
N LEU A 241 -0.05 -19.77 6.69
CA LEU A 241 1.38 -19.96 6.43
C LEU A 241 1.96 -18.84 5.56
N GLU A 242 1.15 -18.27 4.66
CA GLU A 242 1.55 -17.21 3.73
C GLU A 242 1.39 -15.80 4.32
N SER A 243 0.40 -15.58 5.19
CA SER A 243 0.01 -14.25 5.67
C SER A 243 -0.65 -14.30 7.07
N SER A 244 0.07 -14.85 8.05
CA SER A 244 -0.39 -14.99 9.44
C SER A 244 -0.79 -13.67 10.10
N GLU A 245 -0.03 -12.59 9.88
CA GLU A 245 -0.31 -11.28 10.47
C GLU A 245 -1.67 -10.72 10.02
N LEU A 246 -1.91 -10.70 8.71
CA LEU A 246 -3.18 -10.23 8.15
C LEU A 246 -4.35 -11.12 8.58
N LEU A 247 -4.15 -12.43 8.67
CA LEU A 247 -5.20 -13.33 9.16
C LEU A 247 -5.59 -13.02 10.60
N VAL A 248 -4.61 -12.80 11.48
CA VAL A 248 -4.85 -12.40 12.87
C VAL A 248 -5.54 -11.05 12.94
N ASP A 249 -5.10 -10.07 12.14
CA ASP A 249 -5.71 -8.74 12.10
C ASP A 249 -7.19 -8.79 11.68
N VAL A 250 -7.56 -9.69 10.76
CA VAL A 250 -8.96 -9.92 10.39
C VAL A 250 -9.72 -10.66 11.49
N LEU A 251 -9.14 -11.71 12.09
CA LEU A 251 -9.77 -12.46 13.19
C LEU A 251 -10.14 -11.55 14.38
N LEU A 252 -9.36 -10.50 14.63
CA LEU A 252 -9.60 -9.55 15.71
C LEU A 252 -10.63 -8.46 15.36
N LYS A 253 -11.16 -8.41 14.13
CA LYS A 253 -12.24 -7.47 13.77
C LYS A 253 -13.58 -7.88 14.38
N ASP A 254 -14.46 -6.90 14.52
CA ASP A 254 -15.84 -7.10 14.96
C ASP A 254 -16.56 -8.01 13.96
N GLY A 255 -17.37 -8.94 14.48
CA GLY A 255 -17.98 -10.00 13.69
C GLY A 255 -17.16 -11.29 13.60
N PHE A 256 -15.93 -11.32 14.09
CA PHE A 256 -15.12 -12.55 14.15
C PHE A 256 -14.90 -12.98 15.58
N LEU A 257 -13.71 -12.77 16.16
CA LEU A 257 -13.44 -13.10 17.56
C LEU A 257 -14.00 -12.07 18.55
N VAL A 258 -14.33 -10.87 18.06
CA VAL A 258 -15.13 -9.89 18.80
C VAL A 258 -16.56 -10.01 18.28
N PRO A 259 -17.46 -10.74 18.97
CA PRO A 259 -18.79 -11.03 18.46
C PRO A 259 -19.66 -9.77 18.40
N THR A 260 -20.56 -9.66 17.43
CA THR A 260 -21.62 -8.64 17.47
C THR A 260 -22.78 -9.09 18.38
N MET A 261 -23.61 -8.15 18.81
CA MET A 261 -24.82 -8.49 19.59
C MET A 261 -25.73 -9.46 18.84
N GLU A 262 -25.89 -9.28 17.52
CA GLU A 262 -26.67 -10.17 16.67
C GLU A 262 -26.11 -11.61 16.65
N GLN A 263 -24.78 -11.78 16.61
CA GLN A 263 -24.16 -13.11 16.67
C GLN A 263 -24.34 -13.77 18.03
N LEU A 264 -24.28 -13.00 19.13
CA LEU A 264 -24.52 -13.51 20.47
C LEU A 264 -25.97 -13.97 20.64
N GLU A 265 -26.93 -13.22 20.10
CA GLU A 265 -28.34 -13.60 20.08
C GLU A 265 -28.58 -14.86 19.23
N ALA A 266 -28.03 -14.91 18.02
CA ALA A 266 -28.15 -16.04 17.10
C ALA A 266 -27.57 -17.35 17.69
N LEU A 267 -26.47 -17.26 18.44
CA LEU A 267 -25.83 -18.40 19.10
C LEU A 267 -26.48 -18.77 20.44
N GLY A 268 -27.54 -18.06 20.88
CA GLY A 268 -28.19 -18.30 22.17
C GLY A 268 -27.31 -17.95 23.37
N CYS A 269 -26.28 -17.12 23.19
CA CYS A 269 -25.36 -16.69 24.25
C CYS A 269 -25.99 -15.64 25.18
N ALA A 270 -27.17 -15.11 24.86
CA ALA A 270 -27.86 -14.08 25.63
C ALA A 270 -28.45 -14.58 26.97
N THR A 271 -28.46 -15.90 27.23
CA THR A 271 -29.05 -16.47 28.46
C THR A 271 -28.16 -17.54 29.08
N SER A 272 -27.12 -17.13 29.80
CA SER A 272 -26.59 -17.96 30.90
C SER A 272 -26.17 -17.09 32.07
N ASP A 273 -27.00 -17.10 33.11
CA ASP A 273 -26.74 -16.59 34.44
C ASP A 273 -25.45 -17.20 35.02
N SER A 274 -24.29 -16.53 34.90
CA SER A 274 -23.14 -16.73 35.81
C SER A 274 -21.95 -15.77 35.61
N ALA A 275 -22.07 -14.68 34.84
CA ALA A 275 -20.96 -13.74 34.69
C ALA A 275 -20.75 -12.95 36.01
N SER A 276 -19.82 -13.42 36.84
CA SER A 276 -19.23 -12.55 37.87
C SER A 276 -18.58 -11.36 37.14
N PRO A 277 -18.76 -10.11 37.60
CA PRO A 277 -18.24 -8.91 36.93
C PRO A 277 -16.71 -8.83 36.82
N THR A 278 -15.99 -9.81 37.36
CA THR A 278 -14.56 -9.70 37.70
C THR A 278 -13.66 -10.57 36.83
N GLU A 279 -14.19 -11.50 36.04
CA GLU A 279 -13.39 -12.37 35.17
C GLU A 279 -13.90 -12.33 33.72
N PRO A 280 -13.10 -11.81 32.77
CA PRO A 280 -13.47 -11.83 31.35
C PRO A 280 -13.45 -13.28 30.84
N ARG A 281 -14.60 -13.78 30.38
CA ARG A 281 -14.74 -15.16 29.90
C ARG A 281 -15.52 -15.19 28.59
N VAL A 282 -15.03 -16.01 27.65
CA VAL A 282 -15.69 -16.20 26.35
C VAL A 282 -16.88 -17.15 26.56
N PRO A 283 -18.09 -16.82 26.08
CA PRO A 283 -19.23 -17.74 26.13
C PRO A 283 -18.88 -19.09 25.52
N GLN A 284 -19.23 -20.18 26.20
CA GLN A 284 -18.81 -21.53 25.81
C GLN A 284 -19.24 -21.88 24.38
N THR A 285 -20.46 -21.51 23.98
CA THR A 285 -21.00 -21.70 22.63
C THR A 285 -20.15 -20.99 21.56
N PHE A 286 -19.72 -19.77 21.86
CA PHE A 286 -18.89 -18.97 20.97
C PHE A 286 -17.45 -19.48 20.89
N LEU A 287 -16.88 -19.95 22.01
CA LEU A 287 -15.58 -20.61 22.01
C LEU A 287 -15.61 -21.88 21.14
N HIS A 288 -16.67 -22.69 21.26
CA HIS A 288 -16.86 -23.89 20.45
C HIS A 288 -16.99 -23.59 18.96
N PHE A 289 -17.67 -22.50 18.60
CA PHE A 289 -17.82 -22.05 17.22
C PHE A 289 -16.47 -21.83 16.52
N TRP A 290 -15.52 -21.19 17.21
CA TRP A 290 -14.17 -20.89 16.67
C TRP A 290 -13.15 -22.00 16.93
N LEU A 291 -13.47 -22.99 17.78
CA LEU A 291 -12.53 -24.00 18.24
C LEU A 291 -11.90 -24.84 17.11
N PRO A 292 -12.63 -25.33 16.08
CA PRO A 292 -12.04 -26.09 14.98
C PRO A 292 -10.94 -25.32 14.25
N LEU A 293 -11.19 -24.04 13.95
CA LEU A 293 -10.24 -23.16 13.30
C LEU A 293 -9.02 -22.90 14.18
N LEU A 294 -9.23 -22.52 15.44
CA LEU A 294 -8.14 -22.22 16.38
C LEU A 294 -7.27 -23.46 16.68
N LYS A 295 -7.88 -24.65 16.78
CA LYS A 295 -7.15 -25.93 16.91
C LYS A 295 -6.24 -26.20 15.73
N MET A 296 -6.71 -25.89 14.52
CA MET A 296 -5.97 -26.13 13.30
C MET A 296 -4.79 -25.16 13.17
N LEU A 297 -4.98 -23.88 13.54
CA LEU A 297 -3.94 -22.85 13.53
C LEU A 297 -2.94 -22.96 14.70
N ASN A 298 -3.20 -23.86 15.66
CA ASN A 298 -2.44 -24.01 16.89
C ASN A 298 -0.98 -24.44 16.63
N SER A 299 -0.11 -23.45 16.44
CA SER A 299 1.34 -23.59 16.38
C SER A 299 1.98 -22.58 17.33
N PRO A 300 3.18 -22.87 17.89
CA PRO A 300 3.85 -21.94 18.79
C PRO A 300 4.03 -20.54 18.21
N SER A 301 4.36 -20.44 16.92
CA SER A 301 4.52 -19.17 16.20
C SER A 301 3.20 -18.42 16.05
N PHE A 302 2.11 -19.12 15.74
CA PHE A 302 0.79 -18.50 15.62
C PHE A 302 0.28 -18.01 16.99
N ILE A 303 0.43 -18.81 18.05
CA ILE A 303 0.02 -18.42 19.41
C ILE A 303 0.76 -17.16 19.85
N HIS A 304 2.08 -17.10 19.62
CA HIS A 304 2.87 -15.93 19.99
C HIS A 304 2.38 -14.67 19.27
N LEU A 305 2.23 -14.74 17.94
CA LEU A 305 1.72 -13.62 17.14
C LEU A 305 0.31 -13.21 17.55
N PHE A 306 -0.55 -14.19 17.81
CA PHE A 306 -1.93 -13.95 18.20
C PHE A 306 -2.03 -13.23 19.55
N LEU A 307 -1.27 -13.70 20.56
CA LEU A 307 -1.17 -13.03 21.86
C LEU A 307 -0.58 -11.63 21.75
N GLU A 308 0.48 -11.45 20.95
CA GLU A 308 1.10 -10.15 20.73
C GLU A 308 0.08 -9.13 20.18
N LYS A 309 -0.67 -9.50 19.14
CA LYS A 309 -1.71 -8.65 18.54
C LYS A 309 -2.85 -8.36 19.52
N LEU A 310 -3.30 -9.36 20.30
CA LEU A 310 -4.29 -9.17 21.36
C LEU A 310 -3.83 -8.15 22.43
N PHE A 311 -2.58 -8.24 22.88
CA PHE A 311 -2.03 -7.28 23.86
C PHE A 311 -1.87 -5.87 23.28
N VAL A 312 -1.49 -5.75 22.00
CA VAL A 312 -1.42 -4.46 21.31
C VAL A 312 -2.82 -3.82 21.21
N GLU A 313 -3.83 -4.58 20.80
CA GLU A 313 -5.23 -4.12 20.76
C GLU A 313 -5.72 -3.70 22.16
N LEU A 314 -5.47 -4.50 23.20
CA LEU A 314 -5.85 -4.17 24.57
C LEU A 314 -5.20 -2.86 25.04
N LYS A 315 -3.92 -2.64 24.69
CA LYS A 315 -3.20 -1.40 25.01
C LYS A 315 -3.83 -0.19 24.31
N LEU A 316 -4.28 -0.33 23.06
CA LEU A 316 -4.96 0.74 22.33
C LEU A 316 -6.32 1.07 22.96
N LEU A 317 -7.08 0.05 23.36
CA LEU A 317 -8.41 0.18 23.98
C LEU A 317 -8.37 0.75 25.41
N SER A 318 -7.22 0.74 26.09
CA SER A 318 -7.07 1.35 27.44
C SER A 318 -7.43 2.84 27.53
N LYS A 319 -7.61 3.51 26.38
CA LYS A 319 -7.96 4.94 26.28
C LYS A 319 -9.43 5.19 25.94
N GLU A 320 -10.19 4.18 25.55
CA GLU A 320 -11.59 4.32 25.12
C GLU A 320 -12.56 3.55 26.04
N PRO A 321 -13.83 4.00 26.14
CA PRO A 321 -14.83 3.39 27.03
C PRO A 321 -15.54 2.17 26.42
N ASP A 322 -15.10 1.61 25.28
CA ASP A 322 -15.74 0.42 24.69
C ASP A 322 -15.44 -0.85 25.51
N GLY A 323 -16.26 -1.04 26.55
CA GLY A 323 -16.19 -2.19 27.44
C GLY A 323 -16.45 -3.52 26.72
N HIS A 324 -17.16 -3.52 25.59
CA HIS A 324 -17.49 -4.75 24.88
C HIS A 324 -16.25 -5.35 24.22
N ARG A 325 -15.58 -4.58 23.36
CA ARG A 325 -14.37 -5.05 22.67
C ARG A 325 -13.25 -5.37 23.67
N CYS A 326 -13.06 -4.50 24.67
CA CYS A 326 -12.08 -4.72 25.74
C CYS A 326 -12.34 -6.02 26.52
N PHE A 327 -13.61 -6.34 26.82
CA PHE A 327 -13.99 -7.58 27.49
C PHE A 327 -13.60 -8.82 26.68
N TYR A 328 -13.97 -8.89 25.39
CA TYR A 328 -13.69 -10.06 24.57
C TYR A 328 -12.21 -10.25 24.26
N ILE A 329 -11.47 -9.16 24.01
CA ILE A 329 -10.01 -9.24 23.84
C ILE A 329 -9.36 -9.78 25.12
N SER A 330 -9.76 -9.27 26.28
CA SER A 330 -9.27 -9.76 27.58
C SER A 330 -9.65 -11.24 27.81
N ALA A 331 -10.87 -11.62 27.46
CA ALA A 331 -11.36 -12.99 27.59
C ALA A 331 -10.56 -13.96 26.71
N TRP A 332 -10.27 -13.60 25.46
CA TRP A 332 -9.45 -14.41 24.56
C TRP A 332 -8.00 -14.54 25.04
N ILE A 333 -7.41 -13.47 25.60
CA ILE A 333 -6.08 -13.55 26.22
C ILE A 333 -6.09 -14.59 27.36
N SER A 334 -7.09 -14.50 28.25
CA SER A 334 -7.25 -15.45 29.36
C SER A 334 -7.42 -16.89 28.84
N GLU A 335 -8.29 -17.12 27.85
CA GLU A 335 -8.50 -18.45 27.28
C GLU A 335 -7.23 -19.01 26.63
N VAL A 336 -6.52 -18.23 25.81
CA VAL A 336 -5.28 -18.69 25.17
C VAL A 336 -4.20 -19.00 26.20
N LEU A 337 -4.05 -18.16 27.23
CA LEU A 337 -3.08 -18.42 28.30
C LEU A 337 -3.45 -19.68 29.08
N LEU A 338 -4.72 -19.85 29.46
CA LEU A 338 -5.19 -21.05 30.18
C LEU A 338 -4.97 -22.32 29.37
N CYS A 339 -5.27 -22.29 28.06
CA CYS A 339 -5.05 -23.40 27.14
C CYS A 339 -3.57 -23.84 27.06
N ASN A 340 -2.64 -22.90 27.26
CA ASN A 340 -1.20 -23.11 27.05
C ASN A 340 -0.39 -23.23 28.36
N ASN A 341 -0.93 -22.79 29.52
CA ASN A 341 -0.17 -22.73 30.78
C ASN A 341 -0.28 -23.95 31.69
N ASN A 342 -1.26 -24.86 31.57
CA ASN A 342 -1.42 -25.85 32.64
C ASN A 342 -1.69 -27.31 32.26
N LYS A 343 -0.83 -28.16 32.83
CA LYS A 343 -0.88 -29.63 32.82
C LYS A 343 -1.96 -30.22 33.74
N PHE A 344 -2.75 -29.44 34.49
CA PHE A 344 -3.68 -30.03 35.48
C PHE A 344 -5.07 -29.40 35.69
N GLU A 345 -5.45 -28.28 35.06
CA GLU A 345 -6.80 -27.72 35.24
C GLU A 345 -7.37 -27.07 33.97
N CYS A 346 -7.44 -27.83 32.87
CA CYS A 346 -8.31 -27.47 31.75
C CYS A 346 -9.69 -28.11 31.96
N ARG A 347 -10.78 -27.35 31.73
CA ARG A 347 -12.15 -27.89 31.73
C ARG A 347 -12.25 -29.08 30.74
N PRO A 348 -13.19 -30.03 30.91
CA PRO A 348 -13.25 -31.27 30.12
C PRO A 348 -13.22 -31.06 28.59
N VAL A 349 -13.78 -29.95 28.11
CA VAL A 349 -13.78 -29.54 26.69
C VAL A 349 -12.38 -29.12 26.21
N LEU A 350 -11.62 -28.40 27.05
CA LEU A 350 -10.28 -27.88 26.79
C LEU A 350 -9.19 -28.96 26.85
N ASN A 351 -9.44 -30.08 27.53
CA ASN A 351 -8.55 -31.26 27.50
C ASN A 351 -8.33 -31.83 26.09
N THR A 352 -9.24 -31.56 25.14
CA THR A 352 -9.08 -31.94 23.73
C THR A 352 -8.12 -31.02 22.97
N TRP A 353 -7.83 -29.82 23.46
CA TRP A 353 -6.87 -28.88 22.89
C TRP A 353 -5.43 -29.29 23.20
N VAL A 354 -5.18 -29.69 24.45
CA VAL A 354 -3.85 -30.12 24.94
C VAL A 354 -3.44 -31.49 24.37
N ARG A 355 -4.36 -32.45 24.27
CA ARG A 355 -4.06 -33.81 23.77
C ARG A 355 -3.62 -33.87 22.31
N ALA A 356 -3.91 -32.85 21.50
CA ALA A 356 -3.46 -32.81 20.10
C ALA A 356 -1.93 -32.58 19.97
N HIS A 357 -1.27 -32.05 21.01
CA HIS A 357 0.17 -31.79 21.01
C HIS A 357 1.02 -32.99 21.44
N THR A 358 0.48 -33.92 22.22
CA THR A 358 1.25 -35.07 22.72
C THR A 358 0.87 -36.33 21.96
N GLY A 359 1.37 -36.43 20.73
CA GLY A 359 1.46 -37.69 20.00
C GLY A 359 2.47 -38.63 20.68
N THR A 360 2.11 -39.18 21.83
CA THR A 360 2.82 -40.30 22.44
C THR A 360 1.79 -41.35 22.85
N HIS A 361 1.73 -42.41 22.04
CA HIS A 361 1.11 -43.68 22.42
C HIS A 361 1.70 -44.14 23.75
N VAL A 362 0.94 -44.06 24.84
CA VAL A 362 1.06 -44.99 25.95
C VAL A 362 -0.35 -45.34 26.42
N LEU A 363 -0.70 -46.59 26.14
CA LEU A 363 -1.92 -47.26 26.55
C LEU A 363 -1.77 -47.64 28.03
N VAL A 364 -2.62 -47.13 28.92
CA VAL A 364 -2.80 -47.75 30.25
C VAL A 364 -4.29 -47.75 30.62
N HIS A 365 -4.81 -48.97 30.65
CA HIS A 365 -6.08 -49.36 31.22
C HIS A 365 -6.07 -49.28 32.76
N THR A 366 -7.29 -49.39 33.32
CA THR A 366 -7.69 -49.74 34.70
C THR A 366 -8.02 -48.54 35.61
N HIS A 367 -9.29 -48.30 35.93
CA HIS A 367 -10.26 -49.00 36.82
C HIS A 367 -10.20 -48.54 38.29
N ARG A 368 -11.31 -47.90 38.70
CA ARG A 368 -12.05 -47.97 39.98
C ARG A 368 -11.41 -47.53 41.31
N ASP A 369 -12.25 -46.77 42.00
CA ASP A 369 -12.61 -46.83 43.43
C ASP A 369 -11.86 -45.95 44.46
N ARG A 370 -12.59 -44.90 44.86
CA ARG A 370 -13.03 -44.58 46.24
C ARG A 370 -12.02 -44.20 47.35
N VAL A 371 -12.38 -43.05 47.96
CA VAL A 371 -12.60 -42.78 49.41
C VAL A 371 -11.56 -41.90 50.15
N TRP A 372 -12.05 -40.70 50.51
CA TRP A 372 -11.87 -39.88 51.72
C TRP A 372 -10.55 -39.91 52.52
N SER A 373 -9.90 -38.75 52.66
CA SER A 373 -9.93 -37.94 53.91
C SER A 373 -8.84 -36.86 53.89
N THR A 374 -9.23 -35.60 54.07
CA THR A 374 -8.44 -34.59 54.80
C THR A 374 -8.23 -35.11 56.24
N PRO A 375 -7.21 -34.68 57.03
CA PRO A 375 -6.97 -33.24 57.14
C PRO A 375 -5.66 -32.68 57.80
N TRP A 376 -5.61 -31.34 57.85
CA TRP A 376 -4.94 -30.44 58.81
C TRP A 376 -3.41 -30.48 59.00
N GLY A 377 -2.82 -29.27 58.92
CA GLY A 377 -1.98 -28.76 60.01
C GLY A 377 -0.55 -28.35 59.67
N PHE A 378 -0.30 -27.03 59.71
CA PHE A 378 0.91 -26.34 60.23
C PHE A 378 2.25 -27.09 60.14
N LEU A 379 3.24 -26.58 59.40
CA LEU A 379 4.04 -25.38 59.69
C LEU A 379 4.90 -25.01 58.48
#